data_AF-A0A8H6FQG6-F1
#
_entry.id   AF-A0A8H6FQG6-F1
#
_cell.length_a   1.000
_cell.length_b   1.000
_cell.length_c   1.000
_cell.angle_alpha   90.00
_cell.angle_beta   90.00
_cell.angle_gamma   90.00
#
_symmetry.space_group_name_H-M   'P 1'
#
loop_
_entity.id
_entity.type
_entity.pdbx_description
1 polymer ?
#
loop_
_entity_poly.entity_id
_entity_poly.type
_entity_poly.pdbx_seq_one_letter_code
_entity_poly.pdbx_strand_id
1 'polypeptide(L)'
;MTTLYGTTESGIYPNELTDPEDGEYISFTSLFPYEMRPVCQDLYEIVIVRRENGDAFEEIFKVHPDLEKWRVQDLFSKHLNKGDVKLYRGRTEDLIVSALGETLPKSMEGMIESRPLVDAALVTDRGQAGLALLVEP
;
A
#
# COMPACT_ATOMS: atom_id res chain seq x y z
N MET A 1 3.87 -9.05 21.53
CA MET A 1 2.68 -9.32 20.69
C MET A 1 3.04 -8.84 19.31
N THR A 2 2.91 -9.67 18.27
CA THR A 2 3.27 -9.31 16.89
C THR A 2 2.01 -9.18 16.06
N THR A 3 1.96 -8.15 15.22
CA THR A 3 0.85 -7.91 14.29
C THR A 3 0.92 -8.93 13.14
N LEU A 4 -0.18 -9.64 12.91
CA LEU A 4 -0.36 -10.51 11.75
C LEU A 4 -0.94 -9.71 10.59
N TYR A 5 -0.45 -9.97 9.39
CA TYR A 5 -0.89 -9.30 8.18
C TYR A 5 -0.98 -10.29 7.00
N GLY A 6 -1.92 -10.04 6.11
CA GLY A 6 -2.22 -10.84 4.94
C GLY A 6 -3.41 -10.28 4.17
N THR A 7 -3.70 -10.84 3.00
CA THR A 7 -4.88 -10.49 2.21
C THR A 7 -5.71 -11.71 1.88
N THR A 8 -6.91 -11.49 1.37
CA THR A 8 -7.81 -12.55 0.92
C THR A 8 -7.24 -13.33 -0.27
N GLU A 9 -6.48 -12.66 -1.13
CA GLU A 9 -5.98 -13.21 -2.40
C GLU A 9 -4.68 -14.02 -2.23
N SER A 10 -3.90 -13.74 -1.19
CA SER A 10 -2.59 -14.37 -0.96
C SER A 10 -2.37 -14.91 0.47
N GLY A 11 -3.43 -14.92 1.29
CA GLY A 11 -3.41 -15.50 2.63
C GLY A 11 -2.63 -14.66 3.65
N ILE A 12 -2.39 -15.26 4.82
CA ILE A 12 -1.57 -14.67 5.89
C ILE A 12 -0.10 -14.78 5.50
N TYR A 13 0.62 -13.66 5.55
CA TYR A 13 2.04 -13.63 5.22
C TYR A 13 2.89 -14.10 6.40
N PRO A 14 4.03 -14.75 6.12
CA PRO A 14 4.92 -15.26 7.16
C PRO A 14 5.65 -14.08 7.83
N ASN A 15 5.29 -13.84 9.09
CA ASN A 15 5.86 -12.75 9.87
C ASN A 15 6.89 -13.26 10.88
N GLU A 16 7.92 -12.46 11.11
CA GLU A 16 8.88 -12.66 12.20
C GLU A 16 8.42 -11.90 13.45
N LEU A 17 8.87 -12.38 14.61
CA LEU A 17 8.60 -11.72 15.88
C LEU A 17 9.28 -10.34 15.89
N THR A 18 8.50 -9.33 16.22
CA THR A 18 8.98 -7.96 16.46
C THR A 18 9.31 -7.77 17.93
N ASP A 19 10.18 -6.79 18.21
CA ASP A 19 10.46 -6.38 19.58
C ASP A 19 9.17 -5.90 20.28
N PRO A 20 9.05 -6.03 21.61
CA PRO A 20 7.84 -5.63 22.34
C PRO A 20 7.42 -4.17 22.12
N GLU A 21 8.39 -3.29 21.86
CA GLU A 21 8.19 -1.86 21.56
C GLU A 21 7.61 -1.62 20.15
N ASP A 22 7.78 -2.57 19.23
CA ASP A 22 7.38 -2.50 17.83
C ASP A 22 6.11 -3.33 17.54
N GLY A 23 5.20 -3.41 18.52
CA GLY A 23 4.02 -4.27 18.42
C GLY A 23 3.09 -3.98 17.23
N GLU A 24 3.06 -2.72 16.78
CA GLU A 24 2.27 -2.27 15.62
C GLU A 24 2.96 -2.51 14.27
N TYR A 25 4.24 -2.87 14.30
CA TYR A 25 4.98 -3.13 13.08
C TYR A 25 4.92 -4.60 12.67
N ILE A 26 5.19 -4.80 11.39
CA ILE A 26 5.21 -6.08 10.71
C ILE A 26 6.64 -6.31 10.20
N SER A 27 7.22 -7.44 10.58
CA SER A 27 8.45 -7.95 9.97
C SER A 27 8.09 -9.19 9.15
N PHE A 28 8.46 -9.21 7.87
CA PHE A 28 8.28 -10.41 7.04
C PHE A 28 9.55 -11.24 7.10
N THR A 29 9.39 -12.56 7.10
CA THR A 29 10.57 -13.42 7.00
C THR A 29 11.27 -13.27 5.67
N SER A 30 12.58 -13.51 5.66
CA SER A 30 13.41 -13.56 4.44
C SER A 30 12.91 -14.57 3.40
N LEU A 31 12.11 -15.57 3.81
CA LEU A 31 11.48 -16.52 2.89
C LEU A 31 10.31 -15.93 2.10
N PHE A 32 9.74 -14.79 2.50
CA PHE A 32 8.67 -14.14 1.76
C PHE A 32 9.24 -13.38 0.55
N PRO A 33 8.90 -13.75 -0.70
CA PRO A 33 9.45 -13.09 -1.87
C PRO A 33 8.68 -11.81 -2.18
N TYR A 34 9.13 -10.68 -1.63
CA TYR A 34 8.52 -9.39 -1.90
C TYR A 34 9.55 -8.30 -2.21
N GLU A 35 9.12 -7.32 -3.01
CA GLU A 35 9.77 -6.05 -3.25
C GLU A 35 9.00 -4.94 -2.52
N MET A 36 9.71 -4.00 -1.89
CA MET A 36 9.11 -2.73 -1.47
C MET A 36 9.31 -1.70 -2.58
N ARG A 37 8.23 -1.28 -3.21
CA ARG A 37 8.28 -0.28 -4.29
C ARG A 37 7.90 1.09 -3.77
N PRO A 38 8.70 2.14 -4.01
CA PRO A 38 8.34 3.49 -3.58
C PRO A 38 7.07 3.94 -4.29
N VAL A 39 6.16 4.56 -3.53
CA VAL A 39 4.94 5.18 -4.07
C VAL A 39 5.07 6.69 -3.99
N CYS A 40 5.30 7.23 -2.80
CA CYS A 40 5.52 8.66 -2.59
C CYS A 40 6.22 8.87 -1.23
N GLN A 41 7.16 9.82 -1.15
CA GLN A 41 7.88 10.15 0.09
C GLN A 41 8.47 8.89 0.77
N ASP A 42 8.03 8.58 1.99
CA ASP A 42 8.43 7.43 2.79
C ASP A 42 7.44 6.24 2.70
N LEU A 43 6.48 6.31 1.79
CA LEU A 43 5.48 5.27 1.55
C LEU A 43 5.92 4.32 0.44
N TYR A 44 5.77 3.04 0.73
CA TYR A 44 6.13 1.94 -0.14
C TYR A 44 4.96 0.96 -0.28
N GLU A 45 4.79 0.40 -1.46
CA GLU A 45 3.88 -0.71 -1.71
C GLU A 45 4.63 -2.04 -1.60
N ILE A 46 4.00 -3.05 -1.02
CA ILE A 46 4.48 -4.43 -1.08
C ILE A 46 4.04 -5.06 -2.39
N VAL A 47 5.01 -5.57 -3.15
CA VAL A 47 4.79 -6.35 -4.36
C VAL A 47 5.37 -7.74 -4.18
N ILE A 48 4.51 -8.76 -4.17
CA ILE A 48 4.93 -10.16 -4.12
C ILE A 48 5.51 -10.53 -5.47
N VAL A 49 6.66 -11.19 -5.47
CA VAL A 49 7.39 -11.60 -6.68
C VAL A 49 7.33 -13.11 -6.81
N ARG A 50 6.97 -13.60 -8.00
CA ARG A 50 6.98 -15.03 -8.32
C ARG A 50 8.42 -15.54 -8.26
N ARG A 51 8.65 -16.65 -7.54
CA ARG A 51 9.91 -17.39 -7.61
C ARG A 51 9.85 -18.40 -8.73
N GLU A 52 10.96 -18.63 -9.41
CA GLU A 52 11.06 -19.63 -10.47
C GLU A 52 10.97 -21.08 -9.95
N ASN A 53 11.15 -21.29 -8.64
CA ASN A 53 11.41 -22.61 -8.03
C ASN A 53 10.29 -23.20 -7.14
N GLY A 54 9.03 -22.77 -7.21
CA GLY A 54 7.95 -23.57 -6.59
C GLY A 54 7.67 -23.35 -5.08
N ASP A 55 8.10 -22.23 -4.49
CA ASP A 55 8.01 -22.02 -3.03
C ASP A 55 6.59 -21.67 -2.52
N ALA A 56 6.43 -21.63 -1.18
CA ALA A 56 5.20 -21.48 -0.41
C ALA A 56 4.34 -20.21 -0.62
N PHE A 57 4.56 -19.42 -1.67
CA PHE A 57 3.84 -18.16 -1.96
C PHE A 57 3.26 -18.10 -3.38
N GLU A 58 3.04 -19.27 -3.97
CA GLU A 58 2.49 -19.41 -5.32
C GLU A 58 0.97 -19.40 -5.40
N GLU A 59 0.22 -19.35 -4.30
CA GLU A 59 -1.24 -19.49 -4.35
C GLU A 59 -1.88 -18.45 -5.27
N ILE A 60 -1.48 -17.18 -5.12
CA ILE A 60 -1.92 -16.09 -6.00
C ILE A 60 -1.52 -16.33 -7.46
N PHE A 61 -0.36 -16.92 -7.66
CA PHE A 61 0.25 -17.20 -8.96
C PHE A 61 -0.29 -18.47 -9.63
N LYS A 62 -0.99 -19.33 -8.89
CA LYS A 62 -1.80 -20.44 -9.43
C LYS A 62 -3.14 -19.91 -9.93
N VAL A 63 -3.72 -18.92 -9.26
CA VAL A 63 -4.94 -18.23 -9.70
C VAL A 63 -4.66 -17.31 -10.89
N HIS A 64 -3.51 -16.62 -10.87
CA HIS A 64 -3.06 -15.74 -11.93
C HIS A 64 -1.72 -16.23 -12.53
N PRO A 65 -1.73 -17.28 -13.37
CA PRO A 65 -0.52 -17.92 -13.91
C PRO A 65 0.33 -17.00 -14.79
N ASP A 66 -0.29 -16.01 -15.43
CA ASP A 66 0.40 -15.09 -16.33
C ASP A 66 1.12 -13.95 -15.60
N LEU A 67 0.89 -13.80 -14.29
CA LEU A 67 1.53 -12.75 -13.49
C LEU A 67 2.84 -13.23 -12.90
N GLU A 68 3.89 -12.41 -13.03
CA GLU A 68 5.16 -12.59 -12.31
C GLU A 68 5.21 -11.77 -11.01
N LYS A 69 4.35 -10.77 -10.88
CA LYS A 69 4.31 -9.87 -9.73
C LYS A 69 2.86 -9.59 -9.33
N TRP A 70 2.62 -9.57 -8.03
CA TRP A 70 1.32 -9.26 -7.45
C TRP A 70 1.42 -8.03 -6.55
N ARG A 71 0.64 -7.00 -6.89
CA ARG A 71 0.54 -5.76 -6.12
C ARG A 71 -0.50 -5.95 -5.02
N VAL A 72 -0.08 -5.89 -3.76
CA VAL A 72 -1.00 -6.06 -2.62
C VAL A 72 -1.87 -4.81 -2.41
N GLN A 73 -1.48 -3.69 -3.02
CA GLN A 73 -2.16 -2.39 -2.95
C GLN A 73 -2.23 -1.79 -1.54
N ASP A 74 -1.36 -2.24 -0.64
CA ASP A 74 -1.21 -1.69 0.71
C ASP A 74 0.07 -0.87 0.81
N LEU A 75 -0.01 0.22 1.57
CA LEU A 75 1.08 1.16 1.80
C LEU A 75 1.74 0.91 3.15
N PHE A 76 3.06 1.03 3.16
CA PHE A 76 3.91 0.81 4.31
C PHE A 76 4.95 1.91 4.43
N SER A 77 5.25 2.35 5.66
CA SER A 77 6.45 3.12 5.95
C SER A 77 7.49 2.22 6.64
N LYS A 78 8.78 2.45 6.37
CA LYS A 78 9.87 1.74 7.05
C LYS A 78 10.01 2.25 8.49
N HIS A 79 10.39 1.38 9.42
CA HIS A 79 10.80 1.81 10.75
C HIS A 79 12.08 2.66 10.67
N LEU A 80 12.13 3.79 11.40
CA LEU A 80 13.20 4.78 11.29
C LEU A 80 14.61 4.22 11.55
N ASN A 81 14.71 3.25 12.47
CA ASN A 81 16.00 2.67 12.90
C ASN A 81 16.17 1.18 12.55
N LYS A 82 15.13 0.50 12.03
CA LYS A 82 15.08 -0.97 11.86
C LYS A 82 14.52 -1.28 10.47
N GLY A 83 15.37 -1.32 9.45
CA GLY A 83 14.94 -1.33 8.05
C GLY A 83 13.99 -2.47 7.65
N ASP A 84 14.06 -3.60 8.34
CA ASP A 84 13.25 -4.79 8.05
C ASP A 84 11.86 -4.77 8.69
N VAL A 85 11.54 -3.73 9.45
CA VAL A 85 10.30 -3.60 10.20
C VAL A 85 9.43 -2.52 9.52
N LYS A 86 8.18 -2.85 9.18
CA LYS A 86 7.28 -2.01 8.38
C LYS A 86 6.01 -1.69 9.13
N LEU A 87 5.52 -0.45 9.00
CA LEU A 87 4.25 -0.01 9.58
C LEU A 87 3.22 0.15 8.47
N TYR A 88 2.05 -0.48 8.62
CA TYR A 88 0.94 -0.32 7.69
C TYR A 88 0.40 1.13 7.73
N ARG A 89 0.14 1.71 6.55
CA ARG A 89 -0.28 3.10 6.37
C ARG A 89 -1.60 3.28 5.63
N GLY A 90 -2.23 2.20 5.18
CA GLY A 90 -3.51 2.25 4.47
C GLY A 90 -3.43 1.63 3.08
N ARG A 91 -4.45 1.89 2.26
CA ARG A 91 -4.54 1.41 0.88
C ARG A 91 -3.92 2.40 -0.10
N THR A 92 -3.35 1.87 -1.18
CA THR A 92 -2.84 2.68 -2.28
C THR A 92 -3.98 3.42 -2.99
N GLU A 93 -5.16 2.82 -3.08
CA GLU A 93 -6.35 3.41 -3.71
C GLU A 93 -6.98 4.54 -2.88
N ASP A 94 -6.63 4.65 -1.60
CA ASP A 94 -7.09 5.74 -0.72
C ASP A 94 -6.19 6.97 -0.83
N LEU A 95 -5.14 6.94 -1.66
CA LEU A 95 -4.26 8.08 -1.92
C LEU A 95 -4.38 8.55 -3.36
N ILE A 96 -4.37 9.86 -3.50
CA ILE A 96 -4.18 10.57 -4.76
C ILE A 96 -2.74 11.09 -4.74
N VAL A 97 -1.92 10.61 -5.67
CA VAL A 97 -0.52 10.99 -5.77
C VAL A 97 -0.35 11.87 -7.01
N SER A 98 0.09 13.11 -6.82
CA SER A 98 0.39 14.03 -7.92
C SER A 98 1.71 13.66 -8.60
N ALA A 99 1.88 14.05 -9.86
CA ALA A 99 3.16 13.88 -10.55
C ALA A 99 4.32 14.68 -9.92
N LEU A 100 4.01 15.65 -9.04
CA LEU A 100 4.97 16.42 -8.26
C LEU A 100 5.34 15.75 -6.93
N GLY A 101 4.74 14.59 -6.60
CA GLY A 101 4.99 13.87 -5.36
C GLY A 101 4.21 14.40 -4.16
N GLU A 102 3.13 15.15 -4.40
CA GLU A 102 2.18 15.52 -3.36
C GLU A 102 1.16 14.39 -3.18
N THR A 103 0.81 14.07 -1.94
CA THR A 103 -0.21 13.06 -1.62
C THR A 103 -1.41 13.72 -0.96
N LEU A 104 -2.60 13.38 -1.42
CA LEU A 104 -3.85 13.72 -0.76
C LEU A 104 -4.63 12.44 -0.44
N PRO A 105 -5.25 12.34 0.74
CA PRO A 105 -6.16 11.24 1.00
C PRO A 105 -7.41 11.41 0.12
N LYS A 106 -7.89 10.32 -0.46
CA LYS A 106 -9.14 10.30 -1.23
C LYS A 106 -10.34 10.74 -0.41
N SER A 107 -10.29 10.57 0.91
CA SER A 107 -11.31 11.10 1.83
C SER A 107 -11.45 12.63 1.79
N MET A 108 -10.49 13.35 1.20
CA MET A 108 -10.61 14.79 0.94
C MET A 108 -11.80 15.11 0.02
N GLU A 109 -12.12 14.25 -0.95
CA GLU A 109 -13.30 14.39 -1.81
C GLU A 109 -14.57 14.41 -0.96
N GLY A 110 -14.75 13.40 -0.10
CA GLY A 110 -15.88 13.33 0.82
C GLY A 110 -15.95 14.49 1.82
N MET A 111 -14.80 15.05 2.23
CA MET A 111 -14.78 16.27 3.06
C MET A 111 -15.31 17.49 2.30
N ILE A 112 -15.05 17.59 1.00
CA ILE A 112 -15.55 18.68 0.15
C ILE A 112 -17.05 18.49 -0.12
N GLU A 113 -17.48 17.27 -0.41
CA GLU A 113 -18.89 16.87 -0.60
C GLU A 113 -19.74 17.08 0.67
N SER A 114 -19.13 17.12 1.86
CA SER A 114 -19.85 17.44 3.10
C SER A 114 -20.43 18.86 3.15
N ARG A 115 -20.14 19.71 2.15
CA ARG A 115 -20.62 21.09 2.07
C ARG A 115 -22.00 21.15 1.42
N PRO A 116 -22.97 21.94 1.95
CA PRO A 116 -24.34 21.99 1.40
C PRO A 116 -24.51 22.52 -0.04
N LEU A 117 -23.43 22.94 -0.69
CA LEU A 117 -23.41 23.52 -2.04
C LEU A 117 -22.57 22.66 -3.00
N VAL A 118 -22.32 21.41 -2.63
CA VAL A 118 -21.51 20.47 -3.39
C VAL A 118 -22.23 19.13 -3.40
N ASP A 119 -22.69 18.73 -4.58
CA ASP A 119 -23.29 17.43 -4.81
C ASP A 119 -22.23 16.33 -5.01
N ALA A 120 -21.09 16.67 -5.64
CA ALA A 120 -19.97 15.75 -5.85
C ALA A 120 -18.62 16.46 -5.96
N ALA A 121 -17.53 15.79 -5.59
CA ALA A 121 -16.17 16.29 -5.75
C ALA A 121 -15.21 15.20 -6.26
N LEU A 122 -14.32 15.57 -7.18
CA LEU A 122 -13.29 14.68 -7.70
C LEU A 122 -11.94 15.39 -7.71
N VAL A 123 -10.96 14.81 -7.04
CA VAL A 123 -9.58 15.26 -7.04
C VAL A 123 -8.78 14.34 -7.97
N THR A 124 -8.04 14.93 -8.92
CA THR A 124 -7.25 14.17 -9.89
C THR A 124 -5.90 14.83 -10.12
N ASP A 125 -4.90 14.04 -10.46
CA ASP A 125 -3.62 14.56 -10.96
C ASP A 125 -3.76 15.13 -12.37
N ARG A 126 -3.09 16.25 -12.63
CA ARG A 126 -2.94 16.87 -13.96
C ARG A 126 -1.47 16.92 -14.39
N GLY A 127 -0.64 16.01 -13.91
CA GLY A 127 0.77 15.95 -14.24
C GLY A 127 1.53 17.17 -13.69
N GLN A 128 2.32 17.82 -14.55
CA GLN A 128 3.15 18.97 -14.16
C GLN A 128 2.36 20.19 -13.67
N ALA A 129 1.05 20.23 -13.93
CA ALA A 129 0.16 21.28 -13.41
C ALA A 129 -0.27 21.04 -11.95
N GLY A 130 0.12 19.91 -11.34
CA GLY A 130 -0.28 19.50 -10.00
C GLY A 130 -1.67 18.88 -9.96
N LEU A 131 -2.34 18.98 -8.82
CA LEU A 131 -3.69 18.43 -8.60
C LEU A 131 -4.77 19.38 -9.12
N ALA A 132 -5.89 18.81 -9.56
CA ALA A 132 -7.11 19.54 -9.87
C ALA A 132 -8.29 18.98 -9.09
N LEU A 133 -9.24 19.88 -8.82
CA LEU A 133 -10.52 19.60 -8.17
C LEU A 133 -11.64 19.94 -9.14
N LEU A 134 -12.48 18.96 -9.45
CA LEU A 134 -13.77 19.14 -10.10
C LEU A 134 -14.86 19.13 -9.02
N VAL A 135 -15.78 20.09 -9.07
CA VAL A 135 -16.90 20.22 -8.13
C VAL A 135 -18.19 20.27 -8.93
N GLU A 136 -19.14 19.41 -8.57
CA GLU A 136 -20.53 19.48 -8.99
C GLU A 136 -21.32 20.25 -7.92
N PRO A 137 -21.91 21.41 -8.25
CA PRO A 137 -22.68 22.22 -7.30
C PRO A 137 -24.08 21.69 -7.01
#